data_AF-A0A968BWC6-F1
#
_entry.id   AF-A0A968BWC6-F1
#
_cell.length_a   1.000
_cell.length_b   1.000
_cell.length_c   1.000
_cell.angle_alpha   90.00
_cell.angle_beta   90.00
_cell.angle_gamma   90.00
#
_symmetry.space_group_name_H-M   'P 1'
#
loop_
_entity.id
_entity.type
_entity.pdbx_description
1 polymer ?
#
loop_
_entity_poly.entity_id
_entity_poly.type
_entity_poly.pdbx_seq_one_letter_code
_entity_poly.pdbx_strand_id
1 'polypeptide(L)' 'MRLGFFAYPWDLRDEGPEASVEAMAGELGCDALALNANYHHARLLRPRAAGPKTLQLPGAVAAFQPEPEFYPQD' A
#
# COMPACT_ATOMS: atom_id res chain seq x y z
N MET A 1 17.41 -10.48 -9.43
CA MET A 1 16.82 -10.67 -8.08
C MET A 1 16.09 -9.37 -7.77
N ARG A 2 14.80 -9.39 -7.46
CA ARG A 2 14.04 -8.16 -7.14
C ARG A 2 14.19 -7.85 -5.65
N LEU A 3 14.44 -6.59 -5.31
CA LEU A 3 14.44 -6.11 -3.94
C LEU A 3 13.13 -5.36 -3.74
N GLY A 4 12.24 -5.91 -2.92
CA GLY A 4 10.96 -5.31 -2.63
C GLY A 4 10.58 -5.55 -1.18
N PHE A 5 9.74 -4.69 -0.65
CA PHE A 5 9.08 -4.90 0.63
C PHE A 5 7.56 -4.94 0.43
N PHE A 6 6.90 -5.66 1.32
CA PHE A 6 5.45 -5.63 1.40
C PHE A 6 5.04 -4.33 2.06
N ALA A 7 4.36 -3.47 1.29
CA ALA A 7 3.75 -2.26 1.79
C ALA A 7 2.24 -2.42 1.69
N TYR A 8 1.55 -2.05 2.75
CA TYR A 8 0.10 -1.96 2.67
C TYR A 8 -0.31 -0.61 2.05
N PRO A 9 -1.30 -0.56 1.15
CA PRO A 9 -1.79 0.68 0.55
C PRO A 9 -2.14 1.74 1.60
N TRP A 10 -2.71 1.34 2.74
CA TRP A 10 -3.06 2.24 3.83
C TRP A 10 -1.88 2.74 4.67
N ASP A 11 -0.70 2.11 4.58
CA ASP A 11 0.53 2.60 5.20
C ASP A 11 1.18 3.70 4.35
N LEU A 12 0.96 3.65 3.02
CA LEU A 12 1.49 4.61 2.07
C LEU A 12 0.52 5.77 1.78
N ARG A 13 -0.78 5.60 2.11
CA ARG A 13 -1.83 6.56 1.76
C ARG A 13 -1.55 7.99 2.24
N ASP A 14 -1.03 8.13 3.46
CA ASP A 14 -0.78 9.46 4.04
C ASP A 14 0.48 10.12 3.42
N GLU A 15 1.41 9.33 2.87
CA GLU A 15 2.62 9.78 2.17
C GLU A 15 2.34 10.12 0.70
N GLY A 16 1.40 9.41 0.08
CA GLY A 16 1.04 9.55 -1.33
C GLY A 16 1.88 8.63 -2.24
N PRO A 17 1.31 8.14 -3.35
CA PRO A 17 1.93 7.10 -4.16
C PRO A 17 3.26 7.54 -4.79
N GLU A 18 3.38 8.80 -5.24
CA GLU A 18 4.60 9.32 -5.86
C GLU A 18 5.76 9.36 -4.86
N ALA A 19 5.55 10.02 -3.71
CA ALA A 19 6.57 10.17 -2.68
C ALA A 19 7.01 8.81 -2.11
N SER A 20 6.06 7.89 -1.92
CA SER A 20 6.38 6.53 -1.49
C SER A 20 7.26 5.81 -2.53
N VAL A 21 6.91 5.85 -3.82
CA VAL A 21 7.70 5.19 -4.89
C VAL A 21 9.09 5.80 -5.03
N GLU A 22 9.22 7.13 -4.96
CA GLU A 22 10.51 7.83 -5.00
C GLU A 22 11.42 7.42 -3.85
N ALA A 23 10.90 7.41 -2.61
CA ALA A 23 11.68 6.97 -1.45
C ALA A 23 12.08 5.48 -1.55
N MET A 24 11.18 4.63 -2.05
CA MET A 24 11.44 3.22 -2.27
C MET A 24 12.59 2.97 -3.24
N ALA A 25 12.56 3.63 -4.39
CA ALA A 25 13.58 3.46 -5.41
C ALA A 25 14.89 4.16 -5.02
N GLY A 26 14.82 5.41 -4.56
CA GLY A 26 15.96 6.28 -4.33
C GLY A 26 16.72 6.01 -3.03
N GLU A 27 16.02 5.69 -1.94
CA GLU A 27 16.64 5.53 -0.62
C GLU A 27 16.82 4.07 -0.22
N LEU A 28 15.87 3.21 -0.61
CA LEU A 28 15.82 1.81 -0.17
C LEU A 28 16.31 0.82 -1.25
N GLY A 29 16.62 1.31 -2.47
CA GLY A 29 17.07 0.49 -3.59
C GLY A 29 16.05 -0.55 -4.05
N CYS A 30 14.76 -0.34 -3.76
CA CYS A 30 13.70 -1.27 -4.10
C CYS A 30 13.24 -1.08 -5.55
N ASP A 31 13.00 -2.19 -6.26
CA ASP A 31 12.60 -2.21 -7.67
C ASP A 31 11.25 -2.90 -7.90
N ALA A 32 10.56 -3.30 -6.82
CA ALA A 32 9.27 -3.96 -6.88
C ALA A 32 8.36 -3.58 -5.70
N LEU A 33 7.06 -3.47 -5.97
CA LEU A 33 6.00 -3.22 -4.99
C LEU A 33 4.93 -4.30 -5.10
N ALA A 34 4.55 -4.88 -3.95
CA ALA A 34 3.42 -5.79 -3.84
C ALA A 34 2.31 -5.13 -3.01
N LEU A 35 1.22 -4.74 -3.68
CA LEU A 35 0.04 -4.17 -3.05
C LEU A 35 -1.03 -5.26 -2.88
N ASN A 36 -1.66 -5.32 -1.71
CA ASN A 36 -2.78 -6.24 -1.51
C ASN A 36 -4.06 -5.67 -2.14
N ALA A 37 -4.74 -6.46 -2.96
CA ALA A 37 -6.07 -6.12 -3.46
C ALA A 37 -7.17 -6.51 -2.45
N ASN A 38 -7.03 -7.68 -1.82
CA ASN A 38 -7.98 -8.22 -0.83
C ASN A 38 -7.23 -8.72 0.40
N TYR A 39 -7.84 -8.62 1.58
CA TYR A 39 -7.28 -9.15 2.83
C TYR A 39 -8.40 -9.67 3.75
N HIS A 40 -8.18 -10.74 4.49
CA HIS A 40 -9.24 -11.50 5.19
C HIS A 40 -9.62 -10.95 6.57
N HIS A 41 -8.64 -10.63 7.41
CA HIS A 41 -8.75 -9.91 8.68
C HIS A 41 -7.32 -9.68 9.17
N ALA A 42 -7.05 -8.58 9.88
CA ALA A 42 -5.69 -8.34 10.36
C ALA A 42 -5.62 -7.40 11.56
N ARG A 43 -4.57 -7.58 12.37
CA ARG A 43 -4.00 -6.49 13.17
C ARG A 43 -2.65 -6.13 12.57
N LEU A 44 -2.51 -4.89 12.14
CA LEU A 44 -1.40 -4.44 11.33
C LEU A 44 -0.60 -3.38 12.08
N LEU A 45 0.72 -3.48 12.00
CA LEU A 45 1.60 -2.40 12.40
C LEU A 45 1.72 -1.43 11.22
N ARG A 46 1.63 -0.13 11.51
CA ARG A 46 1.73 0.97 10.55
C ARG A 46 2.87 1.91 10.94
N PRO A 47 4.14 1.54 10.71
CA PRO A 47 5.28 2.31 11.21
C PRO A 47 5.30 3.76 10.68
N ARG A 48 4.88 3.95 9.43
CA ARG A 48 4.92 5.23 8.70
C ARG A 48 3.74 6.16 8.96
N ALA A 49 2.63 5.65 9.52
CA ALA A 49 1.44 6.47 9.75
C ALA A 49 1.69 7.59 10.78
N ALA A 50 1.22 8.82 10.51
CA ALA A 50 1.35 9.93 11.46
C ALA A 50 0.52 9.71 12.75
N GLY A 51 -0.57 8.95 12.65
CA GLY A 51 -1.48 8.63 13.75
C GLY A 51 -1.21 7.26 14.44
N PRO A 52 -2.27 6.55 14.87
CA PRO A 52 -2.14 5.27 15.56
C PRO A 52 -1.29 4.26 14.78
N LYS A 53 -0.26 3.73 15.44
CA LYS A 53 0.69 2.77 14.84
C LYS A 53 0.12 1.37 14.64
N THR A 54 -1.10 1.13 15.10
CA THR A 54 -1.80 -0.13 14.87
C THR A 54 -3.13 0.11 14.19
N LEU A 55 -3.45 -0.72 13.20
CA LEU A 55 -4.75 -0.75 12.54
C LEU A 55 -5.38 -2.13 12.75
N GLN A 56 -6.62 -2.13 13.22
CA GLN A 56 -7.44 -3.33 13.28
C GLN A 56 -8.37 -3.36 12.07
N LEU A 57 -8.31 -4.45 11.31
CA LEU A 57 -9.24 -4.79 10.25
C LEU A 57 -10.12 -5.93 10.78
N PRO A 58 -11.32 -5.63 11.31
CA PRO A 58 -12.16 -6.62 12.01
C PRO A 58 -12.79 -7.66 11.07
N GLY A 59 -12.71 -7.46 9.75
CA GLY A 59 -13.20 -8.38 8.74
C GLY A 59 -12.46 -8.23 7.42
N ALA A 60 -12.97 -8.90 6.39
CA ALA A 60 -12.35 -8.87 5.08
C ALA A 60 -12.47 -7.48 4.44
N VAL A 61 -11.40 -7.05 3.78
CA VAL A 61 -11.33 -5.78 3.07
C VAL A 61 -10.90 -5.99 1.63
N ALA A 62 -11.57 -5.30 0.71
CA ALA A 62 -11.13 -5.09 -0.66
C ALA A 62 -10.52 -3.68 -0.73
N ALA A 63 -9.19 -3.62 -0.83
CA ALA A 63 -8.45 -2.36 -0.87
C ALA A 63 -8.43 -1.74 -2.27
N PHE A 64 -8.59 -2.56 -3.31
CA PHE A 64 -8.72 -2.08 -4.68
C PHE A 64 -10.20 -2.01 -5.08
N GLN A 65 -10.66 -0.81 -5.40
CA GLN A 65 -11.98 -0.54 -5.98
C GLN A 65 -11.72 0.20 -7.30
N PRO A 66 -11.96 -0.42 -8.46
CA PRO A 66 -11.65 0.22 -9.74
C PRO A 66 -12.58 1.41 -9.97
N GLU A 67 -12.02 2.56 -10.29
CA GLU A 67 -12.79 3.73 -10.75
C GLU A 67 -12.85 3.68 -12.29
N PRO A 68 -14.05 3.61 -12.90
CA PRO A 68 -14.19 3.41 -14.34
C PRO A 68 -13.43 4.41 -15.21
N GLU A 69 -13.27 5.65 -14.73
CA GLU A 69 -12.53 6.73 -15.39
C GLU A 69 -11.04 6.43 -15.66
N PHE A 70 -10.43 5.53 -14.88
CA PHE A 70 -9.03 5.11 -15.08
C PHE A 70 -8.88 3.87 -15.97
N TYR A 71 -10.00 3.28 -16.43
CA TYR A 71 -10.02 2.08 -17.28
C TYR A 71 -10.92 2.30 -18.50
N PRO A 72 -10.58 3.25 -19.39
CA PRO A 72 -11.36 3.46 -20.61
C PRO A 72 -11.44 2.16 -21.41
N GLN A 73 -12.64 1.83 -21.90
CA GLN A 73 -12.82 0.71 -22.81
C GLN A 73 -12.45 1.20 -24.21
N ASP A 74 -11.38 0.64 -24.76
CA ASP A 74 -11.04 0.77 -26.19
C ASP A 74 -12.10 0.09 -27.08
#